data_AF-A0A954WER7-F1
#
_entry.id   AF-A0A954WER7-F1
#
_cell.length_a   1.000
_cell.length_b   1.000
_cell.length_c   1.000
_cell.angle_alpha   90.00
_cell.angle_beta   90.00
_cell.angle_gamma   90.00
#
_symmetry.space_group_name_H-M   'P 1'
#
loop_
_entity.id
_entity.type
_entity.pdbx_description
1 polymer ?
#
loop_
_entity_poly.entity_id
_entity_poly.type
_entity_poly.pdbx_seq_one_letter_code
_entity_poly.pdbx_strand_id
1 'polypeptide(L)'
;VANLDYGHDVAREAIVSAGDSEAVAEAGQGRAVAIAADRGWQSTGIRCEAGQSIEIAARGRFQLDDQPAVWWSEPNGVTLRYHRGLPIGTLLAAVVDESTLPAGPSPLLTPLAVGNRRVLQIERGGTLFLRVNDSPASLANNAGEVQVLVRQAASD
;
A
#
# COMPACT_ATOMS: atom_id res chain seq x y z
N VAL A 1 11.40 6.78 -16.04
CA VAL A 1 10.04 7.10 -15.53
C VAL A 1 9.15 5.91 -15.88
N ALA A 2 8.69 5.13 -14.90
CA ALA A 2 8.03 3.84 -15.16
C ALA A 2 6.48 3.90 -15.13
N ASN A 3 5.89 5.05 -14.77
CA ASN A 3 4.43 5.20 -14.54
C ASN A 3 3.82 6.42 -15.26
N LEU A 4 4.33 6.84 -16.44
CA LEU A 4 3.74 7.99 -17.14
C LEU A 4 2.45 7.59 -17.87
N ASP A 5 1.31 7.71 -17.20
CA ASP A 5 -0.01 7.62 -17.82
C ASP A 5 -0.48 9.03 -18.25
N TYR A 6 -1.27 9.12 -19.32
CA TYR A 6 -1.93 10.39 -19.67
C TYR A 6 -2.88 10.81 -18.53
N GLY A 7 -2.72 12.04 -18.01
CA GLY A 7 -3.45 12.52 -16.84
C GLY A 7 -2.76 12.27 -15.49
N HIS A 8 -1.52 11.78 -15.48
CA HIS A 8 -0.75 11.50 -14.26
C HIS A 8 -0.64 12.71 -13.32
N ASP A 9 -1.18 12.57 -12.10
CA ASP A 9 -1.04 13.58 -11.05
C ASP A 9 0.26 13.37 -10.26
N VAL A 10 1.30 14.14 -10.64
CA VAL A 10 2.62 14.06 -10.00
C VAL A 10 2.57 14.38 -8.50
N ALA A 11 1.70 15.30 -8.07
CA ALA A 11 1.64 15.71 -6.67
C ALA A 11 0.97 14.65 -5.79
N ARG A 12 -0.05 13.95 -6.31
CA ARG A 12 -0.70 12.83 -5.62
C ARG A 12 0.12 11.54 -5.65
N GLU A 13 0.96 11.37 -6.66
CA GLU A 13 1.86 10.21 -6.81
C GLU A 13 3.20 10.37 -6.05
N ALA A 14 3.54 11.58 -5.62
CA ALA A 14 4.79 11.82 -4.90
C ALA A 14 4.84 11.02 -3.60
N ILE A 15 5.91 10.23 -3.43
CA ILE A 15 6.20 9.51 -2.19
C ILE A 15 6.82 10.50 -1.22
N VAL A 16 6.13 10.75 -0.11
CA VAL A 16 6.68 11.50 1.01
C VAL A 16 7.37 10.51 1.95
N SER A 17 8.64 10.77 2.28
CA SER A 17 9.36 9.99 3.27
C SER A 17 8.72 10.18 4.65
N ALA A 18 8.51 9.08 5.38
CA ALA A 18 7.94 9.12 6.72
C ALA A 18 8.92 9.58 7.81
N GLY A 19 10.16 9.96 7.46
CA GLY A 19 11.22 10.19 8.44
C GLY A 19 11.83 8.87 8.91
N ASP A 20 12.20 8.78 10.19
CA ASP A 20 12.79 7.57 10.77
C ASP A 20 11.77 6.43 10.87
N SER A 21 12.12 5.26 10.33
CA SER A 21 11.25 4.07 10.39
C SER A 21 11.41 3.32 11.72
N GLU A 22 10.29 2.91 12.32
CA GLU A 22 10.22 2.16 13.56
C GLU A 22 10.00 0.66 13.30
N ALA A 23 10.47 -0.21 14.20
CA ALA A 23 10.28 -1.66 14.06
C ALA A 23 8.80 -2.07 14.05
N VAL A 24 8.51 -3.22 13.43
CA VAL A 24 7.17 -3.83 13.45
C VAL A 24 6.76 -4.14 14.89
N ALA A 25 5.54 -3.77 15.26
CA ALA A 25 5.00 -4.04 16.58
C ALA A 25 4.72 -5.55 16.80
N GLU A 26 4.81 -6.02 18.03
CA GLU A 26 4.66 -7.45 18.40
C GLU A 26 3.24 -7.99 18.08
N ALA A 27 3.03 -9.31 18.03
CA ALA A 27 1.74 -9.88 17.64
C ALA A 27 0.53 -9.42 18.51
N GLY A 28 0.77 -9.10 19.78
CA GLY A 28 -0.24 -8.56 20.70
C GLY A 28 -0.43 -7.04 20.61
N GLN A 29 0.44 -6.34 19.89
CA GLN A 29 0.46 -4.88 19.77
C GLN A 29 0.47 -4.52 18.27
N GLY A 30 -0.61 -3.94 17.76
CA GLY A 30 -0.64 -3.51 16.36
C GLY A 30 -0.23 -2.06 16.21
N ARG A 31 0.54 -1.76 15.16
CA ARG A 31 0.78 -0.38 14.73
C ARG A 31 -0.29 0.02 13.72
N ALA A 32 -1.06 1.06 14.05
CA ALA A 32 -2.09 1.59 13.18
C ALA A 32 -1.50 2.63 12.22
N VAL A 33 -1.89 2.54 10.95
CA VAL A 33 -1.51 3.48 9.88
C VAL A 33 -2.74 3.76 9.03
N ALA A 34 -2.99 5.03 8.73
CA ALA A 34 -4.03 5.44 7.79
C ALA A 34 -3.40 5.65 6.39
N ILE A 35 -3.99 5.03 5.37
CA ILE A 35 -3.52 5.10 3.98
C ILE A 35 -4.56 5.85 3.16
N ALA A 36 -4.20 7.03 2.68
CA ALA A 36 -5.10 7.86 1.87
C ALA A 36 -5.37 7.20 0.51
N ALA A 37 -6.64 7.19 0.08
CA ALA A 37 -7.03 6.61 -1.21
C ALA A 37 -6.71 7.53 -2.41
N ASP A 38 -6.51 8.83 -2.15
CA ASP A 38 -6.19 9.87 -3.15
C ASP A 38 -4.69 10.06 -3.38
N ARG A 39 -3.86 9.13 -2.90
CA ARG A 39 -2.40 9.18 -3.01
C ARG A 39 -1.81 7.91 -3.60
N GLY A 40 -0.62 8.06 -4.18
CA GLY A 40 0.20 6.96 -4.63
C GLY A 40 0.81 6.18 -3.46
N TRP A 41 2.06 5.74 -3.64
CA TRP A 41 2.77 5.00 -2.60
C TRP A 41 3.04 5.88 -1.38
N GLN A 42 2.68 5.36 -0.21
CA GLN A 42 2.85 6.02 1.08
C GLN A 42 3.80 5.19 1.94
N SER A 43 4.84 5.81 2.47
CA SER A 43 5.68 5.18 3.50
C SER A 43 4.86 5.05 4.77
N THR A 44 4.91 3.88 5.40
CA THR A 44 4.25 3.65 6.69
C THR A 44 5.11 4.07 7.88
N GLY A 45 6.41 4.34 7.65
CA GLY A 45 7.40 4.47 8.72
C GLY A 45 7.65 3.17 9.48
N ILE A 46 7.28 2.01 8.92
CA ILE A 46 7.48 0.70 9.56
C ILE A 46 8.67 0.00 8.89
N ARG A 47 9.70 -0.30 9.69
CA ARG A 47 10.89 -1.07 9.30
C ARG A 47 10.62 -2.56 9.49
N CYS A 48 10.74 -3.29 8.41
CA CYS A 48 10.69 -4.74 8.38
C CYS A 48 12.09 -5.36 8.35
N GLU A 49 12.29 -6.46 9.10
CA GLU A 49 13.53 -7.22 9.11
C GLU A 49 13.42 -8.48 8.23
N ALA A 50 14.54 -8.90 7.63
CA ALA A 50 14.58 -10.13 6.85
C ALA A 50 14.34 -11.36 7.73
N GLY A 51 13.61 -12.35 7.23
CA GLY A 51 13.24 -13.57 7.94
C GLY A 51 12.02 -13.44 8.86
N GLN A 52 11.52 -12.23 9.11
CA GLN A 52 10.32 -12.05 9.93
C GLN A 52 9.04 -12.33 9.13
N SER A 53 8.00 -12.78 9.84
CA SER A 53 6.63 -12.82 9.31
C SER A 53 5.81 -11.68 9.88
N ILE A 54 5.15 -10.91 9.03
CA ILE A 54 4.24 -9.83 9.47
C ILE A 54 2.82 -10.11 9.01
N GLU A 55 1.86 -9.66 9.80
CA GLU A 55 0.47 -9.56 9.42
C GLU A 55 0.11 -8.10 9.13
N ILE A 56 -0.56 -7.90 8.00
CA ILE A 56 -1.19 -6.64 7.63
C ILE A 56 -2.70 -6.90 7.60
N ALA A 57 -3.47 -6.18 8.40
CA ALA A 57 -4.92 -6.22 8.40
C ALA A 57 -5.46 -4.83 8.04
N ALA A 58 -6.43 -4.77 7.14
CA ALA A 58 -6.96 -3.52 6.61
C ALA A 58 -8.48 -3.53 6.68
N ARG A 59 -9.05 -2.36 6.98
CA ARG A 59 -10.49 -2.13 7.01
C ARG A 59 -10.82 -0.71 6.58
N GLY A 60 -12.11 -0.48 6.39
CA GLY A 60 -12.65 0.82 6.02
C GLY A 60 -13.29 0.77 4.64
N ARG A 61 -13.95 1.88 4.31
CA ARG A 61 -14.66 2.07 3.04
C ARG A 61 -14.26 3.42 2.50
N PHE A 62 -13.89 3.45 1.22
CA PHE A 62 -13.36 4.63 0.56
C PHE A 62 -13.92 4.73 -0.87
N GLN A 63 -13.79 5.91 -1.46
CA GLN A 63 -14.26 6.24 -2.79
C GLN A 63 -13.13 6.06 -3.81
N LEU A 64 -13.46 5.44 -4.94
CA LEU A 64 -12.59 5.28 -6.12
C LEU A 64 -13.01 6.11 -7.34
N ASP A 65 -14.22 6.63 -7.32
CA ASP A 65 -14.77 7.50 -8.37
C ASP A 65 -16.05 8.17 -7.83
N ASP A 66 -16.45 9.30 -8.39
CA ASP A 66 -17.72 9.96 -8.10
C ASP A 66 -18.68 10.00 -9.29
N GLN A 67 -18.26 9.51 -10.47
CA GLN A 67 -19.09 9.51 -11.69
C GLN A 67 -19.47 8.10 -12.19
N PRO A 68 -20.72 7.90 -12.66
CA PRO A 68 -21.88 8.79 -12.53
C PRO A 68 -22.49 8.78 -11.11
N ALA A 69 -21.95 7.96 -10.22
CA ALA A 69 -22.29 7.88 -8.81
C ALA A 69 -21.02 7.44 -8.05
N VAL A 70 -21.04 7.57 -6.72
CA VAL A 70 -19.89 7.19 -5.89
C VAL A 70 -19.59 5.69 -6.00
N TRP A 71 -18.35 5.37 -6.38
CA TRP A 71 -17.83 4.01 -6.43
C TRP A 71 -17.15 3.69 -5.12
N TRP A 72 -17.89 3.02 -4.25
CA TRP A 72 -17.37 2.57 -2.97
C TRP A 72 -16.51 1.31 -3.12
N SER A 73 -15.43 1.25 -2.36
CA SER A 73 -14.57 0.09 -2.28
C SER A 73 -14.14 -0.20 -0.83
N GLU A 74 -13.64 -1.40 -0.64
CA GLU A 74 -13.02 -1.92 0.57
C GLU A 74 -11.63 -2.46 0.21
N PRO A 75 -10.74 -2.77 1.17
CA PRO A 75 -9.35 -3.13 0.88
C PRO A 75 -9.13 -4.34 -0.05
N ASN A 76 -10.12 -5.23 -0.19
CA ASN A 76 -10.11 -6.33 -1.19
C ASN A 76 -10.27 -5.86 -2.65
N GLY A 77 -10.62 -4.59 -2.88
CA GLY A 77 -10.89 -4.03 -4.19
C GLY A 77 -12.24 -4.41 -4.77
N VAL A 78 -12.52 -3.85 -5.95
CA VAL A 78 -13.73 -4.12 -6.74
C VAL A 78 -13.32 -4.64 -8.13
N THR A 79 -13.98 -5.70 -8.60
CA THR A 79 -13.68 -6.34 -9.89
C THR A 79 -14.25 -5.57 -11.10
N LEU A 80 -14.66 -4.32 -10.92
CA LEU A 80 -15.23 -3.48 -11.97
C LEU A 80 -14.17 -2.99 -12.97
N ARG A 81 -12.96 -2.70 -12.47
CA ARG A 81 -11.81 -2.28 -13.28
C ARG A 81 -10.53 -2.88 -12.71
N TYR A 82 -9.51 -2.96 -13.56
CA TYR A 82 -8.20 -3.47 -13.22
C TYR A 82 -7.14 -2.44 -13.56
N HIS A 83 -6.18 -2.27 -12.67
CA HIS A 83 -4.94 -1.56 -12.93
C HIS A 83 -3.78 -2.52 -12.74
N ARG A 84 -2.96 -2.69 -13.79
CA ARG A 84 -1.80 -3.61 -13.83
C ARG A 84 -2.14 -5.06 -13.44
N GLY A 85 -3.31 -5.54 -13.90
CA GLY A 85 -3.76 -6.91 -13.66
C GLY A 85 -4.34 -7.16 -12.26
N LEU A 86 -4.42 -6.14 -11.40
CA LEU A 86 -5.04 -6.21 -10.07
C LEU A 86 -6.34 -5.39 -10.04
N PRO A 87 -7.39 -5.83 -9.32
CA PRO A 87 -8.60 -5.03 -9.13
C PRO A 87 -8.27 -3.66 -8.53
N ILE A 88 -8.94 -2.60 -9.01
CA ILE A 88 -8.83 -1.28 -8.37
C ILE A 88 -9.42 -1.32 -6.95
N GLY A 89 -8.93 -0.45 -6.07
CA GLY A 89 -9.25 -0.43 -4.64
C GLY A 89 -8.50 -1.45 -3.80
N THR A 90 -7.84 -2.44 -4.41
CA THR A 90 -7.06 -3.41 -3.65
C THR A 90 -5.94 -2.70 -2.88
N LEU A 91 -5.83 -2.93 -1.57
CA LEU A 91 -4.66 -2.48 -0.82
C LEU A 91 -3.43 -3.27 -1.26
N LEU A 92 -2.38 -2.56 -1.64
CA LEU A 92 -1.11 -3.11 -2.09
C LEU A 92 -0.01 -2.84 -1.06
N ALA A 93 0.98 -3.74 -1.00
CA ALA A 93 2.17 -3.59 -0.19
C ALA A 93 3.45 -3.84 -0.99
N ALA A 94 4.51 -3.14 -0.58
CA ALA A 94 5.88 -3.39 -1.02
C ALA A 94 6.84 -3.04 0.14
N VAL A 95 7.92 -3.82 0.27
CA VAL A 95 9.00 -3.53 1.23
C VAL A 95 10.21 -3.08 0.44
N VAL A 96 10.71 -1.88 0.75
CA VAL A 96 11.81 -1.24 0.01
C VAL A 96 12.97 -1.01 0.96
N ASP A 97 14.12 -1.58 0.64
CA ASP A 97 15.37 -1.20 1.28
C ASP A 97 15.89 0.10 0.66
N GLU A 98 15.73 1.21 1.37
CA GLU A 98 16.17 2.52 0.92
C GLU A 98 17.69 2.74 1.10
N SER A 99 18.39 1.83 1.79
CA SER A 99 19.83 1.94 2.06
C SER A 99 20.70 1.33 0.97
N THR A 100 20.13 0.53 0.08
CA THR A 100 20.86 -0.14 -0.99
C THR A 100 20.39 0.36 -2.36
N LEU A 101 21.33 0.50 -3.29
CA LEU A 101 20.97 0.75 -4.68
C LEU A 101 20.24 -0.50 -5.22
N PRO A 102 19.07 -0.35 -5.87
CA PRO A 102 18.33 -1.49 -6.36
C PRO A 102 19.17 -2.29 -7.36
N ALA A 103 19.41 -3.57 -7.08
CA ALA A 103 20.03 -4.51 -8.04
C ALA A 103 19.05 -4.92 -9.18
N GLY A 104 17.86 -4.31 -9.23
CA GLY A 104 16.78 -4.65 -10.16
C GLY A 104 15.62 -3.63 -10.06
N PRO A 105 14.47 -3.92 -10.69
CA PRO A 105 13.30 -3.04 -10.61
C PRO A 105 12.84 -2.84 -9.16
N SER A 106 12.35 -1.64 -8.84
CA SER A 106 11.84 -1.32 -7.51
C SER A 106 10.70 -2.27 -7.10
N PRO A 107 10.64 -2.75 -5.84
CA PRO A 107 9.53 -3.55 -5.33
C PRO A 107 8.15 -2.89 -5.51
N LEU A 108 8.11 -1.55 -5.59
CA LEU A 108 6.90 -0.78 -5.88
C LEU A 108 6.29 -1.07 -7.27
N LEU A 109 7.07 -1.65 -8.20
CA LEU A 109 6.61 -2.03 -9.54
C LEU A 109 6.02 -3.44 -9.59
N THR A 110 6.33 -4.28 -8.61
CA THR A 110 5.81 -5.65 -8.49
C THR A 110 5.19 -5.85 -7.10
N PRO A 111 4.14 -5.07 -6.76
CA PRO A 111 3.59 -5.08 -5.42
C PRO A 111 2.80 -6.34 -5.11
N LEU A 112 2.63 -6.61 -3.82
CA LEU A 112 1.82 -7.70 -3.31
C LEU A 112 0.41 -7.19 -2.97
N ALA A 113 -0.63 -7.87 -3.47
CA ALA A 113 -2.01 -7.60 -3.07
C ALA A 113 -2.25 -8.05 -1.63
N VAL A 114 -2.60 -7.11 -0.74
CA VAL A 114 -2.88 -7.39 0.68
C VAL A 114 -4.35 -7.71 0.89
N GLY A 115 -5.26 -6.92 0.32
CA GLY A 115 -6.68 -7.07 0.63
C GLY A 115 -7.02 -6.65 2.07
N ASN A 116 -8.02 -7.30 2.65
CA ASN A 116 -8.44 -7.09 4.05
C ASN A 116 -7.45 -7.67 5.06
N ARG A 117 -6.71 -8.72 4.70
CA ARG A 117 -5.70 -9.32 5.58
C ARG A 117 -4.73 -10.17 4.78
N ARG A 118 -3.43 -10.03 5.07
CA ARG A 118 -2.37 -10.90 4.53
C ARG A 118 -1.22 -11.05 5.50
N VAL A 119 -0.67 -12.27 5.55
CA VAL A 119 0.62 -12.54 6.18
C VAL A 119 1.70 -12.51 5.10
N LEU A 120 2.79 -11.78 5.36
CA LEU A 120 3.93 -11.62 4.49
C LEU A 120 5.19 -12.16 5.15
N GLN A 121 5.91 -13.03 4.44
CA GLN A 121 7.27 -13.40 4.79
C GLN A 121 8.22 -12.36 4.21
N ILE A 122 9.06 -11.76 5.04
CA ILE A 122 9.97 -10.70 4.62
C ILE A 122 11.29 -11.33 4.18
N GLU A 123 11.51 -11.44 2.86
CA GLU A 123 12.76 -11.98 2.33
C GLU A 123 13.92 -10.99 2.44
N ARG A 124 13.63 -9.71 2.21
CA ARG A 124 14.58 -8.60 2.34
C ARG A 124 13.97 -7.51 3.20
N GLY A 125 14.70 -7.12 4.24
CA GLY A 125 14.28 -6.06 5.16
C GLY A 125 14.26 -4.69 4.47
N GLY A 126 13.49 -3.76 5.01
CA GLY A 126 13.26 -2.44 4.42
C GLY A 126 12.06 -1.74 5.03
N THR A 127 11.69 -0.58 4.51
CA THR A 127 10.50 0.15 4.93
C THR A 127 9.27 -0.39 4.19
N LEU A 128 8.15 -0.59 4.91
CA LEU A 128 6.87 -0.97 4.32
C LEU A 128 6.19 0.25 3.69
N PHE A 129 5.82 0.11 2.42
CA PHE A 129 5.02 1.06 1.66
C PHE A 129 3.66 0.45 1.34
N LEU A 130 2.62 1.27 1.40
CA LEU A 130 1.25 0.89 1.10
C LEU A 130 0.63 1.84 0.08
N ARG A 131 -0.33 1.33 -0.70
CA ARG A 131 -1.09 2.09 -1.69
C ARG A 131 -2.45 1.45 -1.92
N VAL A 132 -3.49 2.26 -2.15
CA VAL A 132 -4.74 1.80 -2.75
C VAL A 132 -4.55 1.69 -4.27
N ASN A 133 -4.81 0.52 -4.84
CA ASN A 133 -4.59 0.30 -6.28
C ASN A 133 -5.56 1.12 -7.12
N ASP A 134 -5.03 2.06 -7.89
CA ASP A 134 -5.78 2.79 -8.91
C ASP A 134 -4.81 3.40 -9.92
N SER A 135 -5.33 3.84 -11.07
CA SER A 135 -4.55 4.59 -12.04
C SER A 135 -4.07 5.91 -11.44
N PRO A 136 -2.81 6.32 -11.69
CA PRO A 136 -2.31 7.65 -11.36
C PRO A 136 -3.18 8.81 -11.86
N ALA A 137 -3.92 8.61 -12.96
CA ALA A 137 -4.81 9.62 -13.52
C ALA A 137 -6.16 9.71 -12.81
N SER A 138 -6.54 8.68 -12.04
CA SER A 138 -7.81 8.63 -11.31
C SER A 138 -7.69 9.22 -9.91
N LEU A 139 -6.51 9.27 -9.28
CA LEU A 139 -6.37 9.61 -7.85
C LEU A 139 -7.11 10.89 -7.39
N ALA A 140 -7.35 11.85 -8.27
CA ALA A 140 -8.07 13.08 -7.96
C ALA A 140 -9.56 12.90 -7.61
N ASN A 141 -10.21 11.82 -8.05
CA ASN A 141 -11.61 11.50 -7.71
C ASN A 141 -11.73 10.47 -6.58
N ASN A 142 -10.61 10.04 -5.99
CA ASN A 142 -10.59 9.17 -4.82
C ASN A 142 -10.77 9.99 -3.55
N ALA A 143 -11.41 9.41 -2.54
CA ALA A 143 -11.59 10.05 -1.25
C ALA A 143 -11.66 9.05 -0.10
N GLY A 144 -11.25 9.49 1.09
CA GLY A 144 -11.20 8.68 2.29
C GLY A 144 -9.88 7.92 2.45
N GLU A 145 -9.86 6.99 3.39
CA GLU A 145 -8.66 6.30 3.83
C GLU A 145 -8.93 4.84 4.19
N VAL A 146 -7.89 4.03 4.10
CA VAL A 146 -7.85 2.66 4.60
C VAL A 146 -7.15 2.65 5.94
N GLN A 147 -7.80 2.06 6.94
CA GLN A 147 -7.23 1.88 8.27
C GLN A 147 -6.50 0.54 8.31
N VAL A 148 -5.18 0.59 8.50
CA VAL A 148 -4.28 -0.56 8.44
C VAL A 148 -3.66 -0.82 9.80
N LEU A 149 -3.64 -2.07 10.22
CA LEU A 149 -2.94 -2.55 11.41
C LEU A 149 -1.82 -3.48 10.97
N VAL A 150 -0.59 -3.19 11.39
CA VAL A 150 0.60 -3.99 11.09
C VAL A 150 1.19 -4.52 12.38
N ARG A 151 1.52 -5.82 12.41
CA ARG A 151 2.12 -6.50 13.54
C ARG A 151 2.94 -7.70 13.10
N GLN A 152 3.77 -8.25 13.98
CA GLN A 152 4.36 -9.57 13.78
C GLN A 152 3.24 -10.61 13.66
N ALA A 153 3.40 -11.56 12.74
CA ALA A 153 2.50 -12.71 12.69
C ALA A 153 2.74 -13.58 13.91
N ALA A 154 1.69 -14.14 14.49
CA ALA A 154 1.84 -15.11 15.57
C ALA A 154 2.57 -16.35 15.04
N SER A 155 3.53 -16.86 15.80
CA SER A 155 4.08 -18.19 15.57
C SER A 155 3.06 -19.20 16.07
N ASP A 156 2.63 -20.13 15.21
CA ASP A 156 1.82 -21.30 15.59
C ASP A 156 2.61 -22.30 16.45
#